data_AF-A0A7K4TJP6-F1
#
_entry.id   AF-A0A7K4TJP6-F1
#
_cell.length_a   1.000
_cell.length_b   1.000
_cell.length_c   1.000
_cell.angle_alpha   90.00
_cell.angle_beta   90.00
_cell.angle_gamma   90.00
#
_symmetry.space_group_name_H-M   'P 1'
#
loop_
_entity.id
_entity.type
_entity.pdbx_description
1 polymer ?
#
loop_
_entity_poly.entity_id
_entity_poly.type
_entity_poly.pdbx_seq_one_letter_code
_entity_poly.pdbx_strand_id
1 'polypeptide(L)'
;CPYYLSRSLKQQADIIFMPYNYLLDSKSRRAHNLDLKGTVVILDEAHNVEKLCEESSSFDLTPYDLASAMDAVNVVLEEQAKVVQQNEINAEFNMELASSGLNMELEDIAKIKKILLQLESAIDAVELPANDSGVTKEGSYIFDLFAEAQITFQTKSSLLESLEQILQFLSGRTGIFVNTSGLHKLSDIIQ
;
A
#
# COMPACT_ATOMS: atom_id res chain seq x y z
N CYS A 1 -14.53 -22.96 17.59
CA CYS A 1 -13.69 -23.10 16.38
C CYS A 1 -12.22 -23.18 16.82
N PRO A 2 -11.48 -24.25 16.46
CA PRO A 2 -10.11 -24.49 16.91
C PRO A 2 -9.13 -23.35 16.62
N TYR A 3 -9.27 -22.67 15.48
CA TYR A 3 -8.46 -21.52 15.10
C TYR A 3 -8.56 -20.36 16.11
N TYR A 4 -9.78 -20.01 16.53
CA TYR A 4 -9.98 -18.93 17.51
C TYR A 4 -9.55 -19.37 18.92
N LEU A 5 -9.73 -20.64 19.26
CA LEU A 5 -9.31 -21.17 20.55
C LEU A 5 -7.78 -21.14 20.71
N SER A 6 -7.02 -21.59 19.72
CA SER A 6 -5.54 -21.54 19.77
C SER A 6 -5.02 -20.10 19.87
N ARG A 7 -5.68 -19.16 19.17
CA ARG A 7 -5.33 -17.73 19.22
C ARG A 7 -5.55 -17.12 20.61
N SER A 8 -6.60 -17.53 21.33
CA SER A 8 -6.83 -17.09 22.72
C SER A 8 -5.85 -17.73 23.71
N LEU A 9 -5.52 -19.02 23.54
CA LEU A 9 -4.61 -19.74 24.43
C LEU A 9 -3.14 -19.31 24.29
N LYS A 10 -2.75 -18.76 23.14
CA LYS A 10 -1.41 -18.27 22.85
C LYS A 10 -0.86 -17.34 23.95
N GLN A 11 -1.70 -16.46 24.54
CA GLN A 11 -1.25 -15.50 25.55
C GLN A 11 -0.78 -16.14 26.87
N GLN A 12 -1.17 -17.40 27.12
CA GLN A 12 -0.84 -18.14 28.34
C GLN A 12 0.11 -19.32 28.06
N ALA A 13 0.59 -19.47 26.82
CA ALA A 13 1.43 -20.59 26.43
C ALA A 13 2.91 -20.31 26.75
N ASP A 14 3.58 -21.26 27.38
CA ASP A 14 5.03 -21.20 27.62
C ASP A 14 5.85 -21.46 26.34
N ILE A 15 5.31 -22.27 25.42
CA ILE A 15 5.93 -22.65 24.16
C ILE A 15 4.91 -22.50 23.04
N ILE A 16 5.30 -21.82 21.97
CA ILE A 16 4.47 -21.63 20.77
C ILE A 16 5.23 -22.14 19.56
N PHE A 17 4.67 -23.16 18.91
CA PHE A 17 5.13 -23.60 17.59
C PHE A 17 4.45 -22.77 16.52
N MET A 18 5.23 -22.16 15.63
CA MET A 18 4.70 -21.39 14.49
C MET A 18 5.60 -21.51 13.27
N PRO A 19 5.04 -21.37 12.05
CA PRO A 19 5.86 -21.34 10.85
C PRO A 19 6.66 -20.03 10.77
N TYR A 20 7.74 -20.04 10.01
CA TYR A 20 8.65 -18.89 9.89
C TYR A 20 7.97 -17.62 9.38
N ASN A 21 7.04 -17.72 8.42
CA ASN A 21 6.36 -16.56 7.87
C ASN A 21 5.60 -15.76 8.94
N TYR A 22 5.07 -16.40 9.97
CA TYR A 22 4.36 -15.69 11.06
C TYR A 22 5.31 -14.85 11.91
N LEU A 23 6.58 -15.24 11.95
CA LEU A 23 7.64 -14.54 12.67
C LEU A 23 8.32 -13.49 11.80
N LEU A 24 8.69 -13.84 10.56
CA LEU A 24 9.57 -13.03 9.70
C LEU A 24 8.79 -11.97 8.91
N ASP A 25 7.59 -12.28 8.41
CA ASP A 25 6.74 -11.28 7.76
C ASP A 25 6.12 -10.34 8.81
N SER A 26 6.40 -9.04 8.66
CA SER A 26 5.93 -7.98 9.55
C SER A 26 4.41 -7.86 9.59
N LYS A 27 3.71 -8.15 8.48
CA LYS A 27 2.24 -8.09 8.39
C LYS A 27 1.63 -9.24 9.18
N SER A 28 2.08 -10.46 8.91
CA SER A 28 1.68 -11.67 9.64
C SER A 28 1.94 -11.53 11.15
N ARG A 29 3.12 -11.04 11.53
CA ARG A 29 3.49 -10.85 12.95
C ARG A 29 2.53 -9.91 13.68
N ARG A 30 2.15 -8.79 13.03
CA ARG A 30 1.14 -7.84 13.55
C ARG A 30 -0.25 -8.46 13.61
N ALA A 31 -0.70 -9.16 12.56
CA ALA A 31 -2.02 -9.79 12.51
C ALA A 31 -2.22 -10.84 13.62
N HIS A 32 -1.15 -11.53 14.00
CA HIS A 32 -1.16 -12.52 15.08
C HIS A 32 -0.89 -11.93 16.47
N ASN A 33 -0.68 -10.61 16.61
CA ASN A 33 -0.31 -9.95 17.87
C ASN A 33 0.84 -10.69 18.57
N LEU A 34 1.92 -10.97 17.84
CA LEU A 34 3.12 -11.60 18.38
C LEU A 34 4.01 -10.54 19.04
N ASP A 35 4.07 -10.55 20.37
CA ASP A 35 5.08 -9.82 21.13
C ASP A 35 6.26 -10.77 21.41
N LEU A 36 7.46 -10.37 20.97
CA LEU A 36 8.69 -11.12 21.15
C LEU A 36 9.52 -10.61 22.33
N LYS A 37 9.06 -9.55 23.01
CA LYS A 37 9.80 -8.96 24.12
C LYS A 37 9.92 -9.94 25.28
N GLY A 38 11.16 -10.27 25.63
CA GLY A 38 11.45 -11.24 26.70
C GLY A 38 11.30 -12.70 26.29
N THR A 39 11.09 -12.98 25.00
CA THR A 39 10.91 -14.34 24.46
C THR A 39 12.22 -14.87 23.89
N VAL A 40 12.47 -16.17 24.05
CA VAL A 40 13.55 -16.88 23.33
C VAL A 40 12.98 -17.45 22.03
N VAL A 41 13.58 -17.08 20.89
CA VAL A 41 13.20 -17.59 19.57
C VAL A 41 14.16 -18.69 19.16
N ILE A 42 13.63 -19.87 18.81
CA ILE A 42 14.39 -21.00 18.29
C ILE A 42 13.96 -21.23 16.84
N LEU A 43 14.91 -21.08 15.90
CA LEU A 43 14.71 -21.41 14.50
C LEU A 43 15.21 -22.84 14.27
N ASP A 44 14.28 -23.77 14.09
CA ASP A 44 14.59 -25.16 13.75
C ASP A 44 14.82 -25.30 12.25
N GLU A 45 15.90 -25.95 11.81
CA GLU A 45 16.25 -26.09 10.38
C GLU A 45 16.43 -24.75 9.62
N ALA A 46 17.18 -23.82 10.22
CA ALA A 46 17.32 -22.42 9.78
C ALA A 46 17.95 -22.19 8.39
N HIS A 47 18.24 -23.23 7.60
CA HIS A 47 18.85 -23.12 6.28
C HIS A 47 17.94 -22.44 5.23
N ASN A 48 16.62 -22.41 5.45
CA ASN A 48 15.66 -21.76 4.55
C ASN A 48 15.26 -20.35 4.99
N VAL A 49 15.81 -19.85 6.09
CA VAL A 49 15.41 -18.55 6.66
C VAL A 49 15.78 -17.40 5.72
N GLU A 50 16.97 -17.44 5.12
CA GLU A 50 17.44 -16.41 4.18
C GLU A 50 16.51 -16.28 2.98
N LYS A 51 16.25 -17.39 2.29
CA LYS A 51 15.34 -17.43 1.15
C LYS A 51 13.94 -16.92 1.49
N LEU A 52 13.42 -17.26 2.68
CA LEU A 52 12.11 -16.75 3.10
C LEU A 52 12.13 -15.24 3.35
N CYS A 53 13.21 -14.69 3.91
CA CYS A 53 13.38 -13.24 4.08
C CYS A 53 13.46 -12.52 2.73
N GLU A 54 14.19 -13.09 1.76
CA GLU A 54 14.27 -12.57 0.39
C GLU A 54 12.89 -12.55 -0.27
N GLU A 55 12.17 -13.69 -0.25
CA GLU A 55 10.83 -13.80 -0.81
C GLU A 55 9.83 -12.84 -0.13
N SER A 56 9.91 -12.70 1.20
CA SER A 56 9.00 -11.82 1.96
C SER A 56 9.23 -10.33 1.71
N SER A 57 10.43 -9.96 1.22
CA SER A 57 10.82 -8.57 0.95
C SER A 57 10.80 -8.24 -0.55
N SER A 58 10.57 -9.24 -1.40
CA SER A 58 10.53 -9.08 -2.85
C SER A 58 9.13 -8.71 -3.32
N PHE A 59 9.07 -7.89 -4.37
CA PHE A 59 7.84 -7.55 -5.06
C PHE A 59 8.12 -7.33 -6.55
N ASP A 60 7.10 -7.58 -7.36
CA ASP A 60 7.11 -7.21 -8.78
C ASP A 60 6.22 -5.99 -8.96
N LEU A 61 6.68 -4.94 -9.64
CA LEU A 61 5.84 -3.80 -10.00
C LEU A 61 5.77 -3.71 -11.52
N THR A 62 4.57 -3.90 -12.08
CA THR A 62 4.36 -3.86 -13.53
C THR A 62 3.75 -2.52 -13.96
N PRO A 63 3.91 -2.12 -15.24
CA PRO A 63 3.24 -0.93 -15.78
C PRO A 63 1.71 -0.98 -15.59
N TYR A 64 1.12 -2.18 -15.66
CA TYR A 64 -0.31 -2.38 -15.42
C TYR A 64 -0.71 -2.04 -13.97
N ASP A 65 0.14 -2.37 -12.99
CA ASP A 65 -0.13 -2.04 -11.59
C ASP A 65 -0.18 -0.51 -11.39
N LEU A 66 0.77 0.23 -11.99
CA LEU A 66 0.79 1.70 -11.93
C LEU A 66 -0.40 2.31 -12.67
N ALA A 67 -0.69 1.87 -13.89
CA ALA A 67 -1.82 2.35 -14.68
C ALA A 67 -3.15 2.14 -13.94
N SER A 68 -3.39 0.94 -13.39
CA SER A 68 -4.60 0.67 -12.62
C SER A 68 -4.70 1.52 -11.35
N ALA A 69 -3.57 1.80 -10.68
CA ALA A 69 -3.55 2.71 -9.54
C ALA A 69 -3.92 4.14 -9.94
N MET A 70 -3.38 4.63 -11.05
CA MET A 70 -3.67 5.96 -11.57
C MET A 70 -5.14 6.11 -12.00
N ASP A 71 -5.69 5.10 -12.67
CA ASP A 71 -7.11 5.08 -13.07
C ASP A 71 -8.03 5.14 -11.84
N ALA A 72 -7.72 4.38 -10.79
CA ALA A 72 -8.48 4.42 -9.55
C ALA A 72 -8.45 5.81 -8.91
N VAL A 73 -7.28 6.47 -8.87
CA VAL A 73 -7.17 7.85 -8.36
C VAL A 73 -7.89 8.86 -9.25
N ASN A 74 -7.88 8.67 -10.58
CA ASN A 74 -8.60 9.53 -11.52
C ASN A 74 -10.11 9.52 -11.26
N VAL A 75 -10.69 8.36 -11.02
CA VAL A 75 -12.11 8.25 -10.68
C VAL A 75 -12.43 9.07 -9.43
N VAL A 76 -11.61 8.97 -8.39
CA VAL A 76 -11.83 9.74 -7.15
C VAL A 76 -11.67 11.25 -7.40
N LEU A 77 -10.69 11.66 -8.19
CA LEU A 77 -10.48 13.07 -8.56
C LEU A 77 -11.69 13.67 -9.28
N GLU A 78 -12.18 13.00 -10.32
CA GLU A 78 -13.32 13.47 -11.11
C GLU A 78 -14.59 13.62 -10.26
N GLU A 79 -14.77 12.74 -9.30
CA GLU A 79 -15.95 12.75 -8.44
C GLU A 79 -15.88 13.84 -7.38
N GLN A 80 -14.71 14.04 -6.75
CA GLN A 80 -14.54 15.16 -5.85
C GLN A 80 -14.68 16.49 -6.58
N ALA A 81 -14.17 16.59 -7.81
CA ALA A 81 -14.36 17.79 -8.64
C ALA A 81 -15.84 18.08 -8.90
N LYS A 82 -16.65 17.06 -9.19
CA LYS A 82 -18.11 17.19 -9.38
C LYS A 82 -18.81 17.63 -8.10
N VAL A 83 -18.43 17.08 -6.94
CA VAL A 83 -19.04 17.46 -5.66
C VAL A 83 -18.71 18.90 -5.29
N VAL A 84 -17.47 19.35 -5.53
CA VAL A 84 -17.09 20.76 -5.30
C VAL A 84 -17.95 21.70 -6.16
N GLN A 85 -18.07 21.42 -7.46
CA GLN A 85 -18.93 22.22 -8.35
C GLN A 85 -20.40 22.20 -7.94
N GLN A 86 -20.93 21.05 -7.53
CA GLN A 86 -22.32 20.95 -7.05
C GLN A 86 -22.54 21.69 -5.74
N ASN A 87 -21.56 21.68 -4.83
CA ASN A 87 -21.66 22.39 -3.56
C ASN A 87 -21.57 23.91 -3.73
N GLU A 88 -20.79 24.41 -4.70
CA GLU A 88 -20.80 25.83 -5.07
C GLU A 88 -22.18 26.25 -5.56
N ILE A 89 -22.80 25.46 -6.45
CA ILE A 89 -24.17 25.71 -6.93
C ILE A 89 -25.17 25.64 -5.77
N ASN A 90 -25.12 24.59 -4.94
CA ASN A 90 -26.07 24.43 -3.83
C ASN A 90 -25.94 25.55 -2.77
N ALA A 91 -24.74 26.08 -2.56
CA ALA A 91 -24.51 27.23 -1.69
C ALA A 91 -25.14 28.52 -2.24
N GLU A 92 -25.11 28.73 -3.57
CA GLU A 92 -25.84 29.85 -4.20
C GLU A 92 -27.36 29.71 -4.04
N PHE A 93 -27.88 28.48 -3.99
CA PHE A 93 -29.32 28.18 -3.88
C PHE A 93 -29.80 27.83 -2.45
N ASN A 94 -28.98 27.96 -1.41
CA ASN A 94 -29.31 27.58 -0.01
C ASN A 94 -29.88 26.15 0.13
N MET A 95 -29.37 25.20 -0.65
CA MET A 95 -29.78 23.78 -0.61
C MET A 95 -28.80 22.96 0.23
N GLU A 96 -29.25 21.82 0.78
CA GLU A 96 -28.37 20.89 1.53
C GLU A 96 -27.14 20.47 0.69
N LEU A 97 -25.95 20.55 1.29
CA LEU A 97 -24.70 20.13 0.64
C LEU A 97 -24.63 18.62 0.46
N ALA A 98 -24.12 18.18 -0.69
CA ALA A 98 -23.81 16.79 -0.91
C ALA A 98 -22.51 16.43 -0.16
N SER A 99 -22.56 15.47 0.77
CA SER A 99 -21.36 14.93 1.42
C SER A 99 -20.72 13.88 0.51
N SER A 100 -19.47 14.10 0.08
CA SER A 100 -18.76 13.13 -0.74
C SER A 100 -18.36 11.87 0.03
N GLY A 101 -18.45 11.84 1.36
CA GLY A 101 -18.03 10.69 2.18
C GLY A 101 -16.52 10.47 2.24
N LEU A 102 -15.73 11.29 1.54
CA LEU A 102 -14.27 11.32 1.58
C LEU A 102 -13.84 12.63 2.27
N ASN A 103 -13.07 12.54 3.36
CA ASN A 103 -12.56 13.70 4.08
C ASN A 103 -11.19 14.13 3.55
N MET A 104 -11.09 14.35 2.23
CA MET A 104 -9.83 14.65 1.57
C MET A 104 -10.00 15.79 0.57
N GLU A 105 -9.06 16.74 0.56
CA GLU A 105 -9.08 17.86 -0.37
C GLU A 105 -8.65 17.41 -1.78
N LEU A 106 -9.16 18.11 -2.80
CA LEU A 106 -8.84 17.82 -4.19
C LEU A 106 -7.34 17.94 -4.48
N GLU A 107 -6.65 18.84 -3.78
CA GLU A 107 -5.21 19.02 -3.89
C GLU A 107 -4.44 17.79 -3.40
N ASP A 108 -4.90 17.13 -2.33
CA ASP A 108 -4.20 15.98 -1.77
C ASP A 108 -4.35 14.74 -2.65
N ILE A 109 -5.52 14.55 -3.26
CA ILE A 109 -5.73 13.48 -4.24
C ILE A 109 -4.86 13.75 -5.49
N ALA A 110 -4.74 15.00 -5.91
CA ALA A 110 -3.88 15.39 -7.04
C ALA A 110 -2.40 15.16 -6.73
N LYS A 111 -1.95 15.39 -5.49
CA LYS A 111 -0.59 15.05 -5.03
C LYS A 111 -0.31 13.55 -5.17
N ILE A 112 -1.25 12.68 -4.81
CA ILE A 112 -1.09 11.22 -4.97
C ILE A 112 -0.94 10.85 -6.45
N LYS A 113 -1.82 11.38 -7.32
CA LYS A 113 -1.70 11.16 -8.76
C LYS A 113 -0.34 11.61 -9.31
N LYS A 114 0.15 12.76 -8.83
CA LYS A 114 1.47 13.27 -9.20
C LYS A 114 2.59 12.32 -8.76
N ILE A 115 2.53 11.79 -7.54
CA ILE A 115 3.49 10.80 -7.04
C ILE A 115 3.52 9.56 -7.95
N LEU A 116 2.36 9.03 -8.35
CA LEU A 116 2.27 7.87 -9.25
C LEU A 116 2.92 8.14 -10.61
N LEU A 117 2.63 9.31 -11.21
CA LEU A 117 3.23 9.75 -12.48
C LEU A 117 4.74 9.94 -12.38
N GLN A 118 5.22 10.48 -11.25
CA GLN A 118 6.65 10.65 -11.02
C GLN A 118 7.35 9.30 -10.83
N LEU A 119 6.70 8.35 -10.16
CA LEU A 119 7.22 6.99 -10.02
C LEU A 119 7.31 6.27 -11.36
N GLU A 120 6.26 6.35 -12.19
CA GLU A 120 6.26 5.82 -13.56
C GLU A 120 7.40 6.45 -14.37
N SER A 121 7.51 7.78 -14.37
CA SER A 121 8.57 8.48 -15.08
C SER A 121 9.98 8.15 -14.58
N ALA A 122 10.16 7.90 -13.29
CA ALA A 122 11.45 7.53 -12.71
C ALA A 122 11.85 6.10 -13.12
N ILE A 123 10.88 5.18 -13.18
CA ILE A 123 11.09 3.81 -13.67
C ILE A 123 11.41 3.82 -15.17
N ASP A 124 10.68 4.60 -15.97
CA ASP A 124 10.88 4.70 -17.42
C ASP A 124 12.23 5.34 -17.79
N ALA A 125 12.79 6.17 -16.90
CA ALA A 125 14.10 6.78 -17.08
C ALA A 125 15.27 5.79 -16.89
N VAL A 126 15.00 4.56 -16.39
CA VAL A 126 16.03 3.54 -16.21
C VAL A 126 16.44 2.98 -17.57
N GLU A 127 17.64 3.32 -18.02
CA GLU A 127 18.19 2.80 -19.28
C GLU A 127 18.38 1.29 -19.23
N LEU A 128 17.71 0.58 -20.14
CA LEU A 128 17.88 -0.86 -20.35
C LEU A 128 18.93 -1.12 -21.45
N PRO A 129 19.81 -2.11 -21.28
CA PRO A 129 20.77 -2.49 -22.30
C PRO A 129 20.07 -3.17 -23.49
N ALA A 130 20.62 -3.00 -24.70
CA ALA A 130 19.99 -3.41 -25.96
C ALA A 130 19.88 -4.94 -26.19
N ASN A 131 20.37 -5.74 -25.24
CA ASN A 131 20.48 -7.20 -25.32
C ASN A 131 19.32 -7.91 -24.60
N ASP A 132 18.21 -7.22 -24.33
CA ASP A 132 17.05 -7.71 -23.56
C ASP A 132 17.39 -8.23 -22.16
N SER A 133 18.61 -8.01 -21.66
CA SER A 133 18.95 -8.35 -20.28
C SER A 133 18.44 -7.24 -19.36
N GLY A 134 17.70 -7.60 -18.31
CA GLY A 134 17.30 -6.64 -17.29
C GLY A 134 18.50 -5.96 -16.62
N VAL A 135 18.24 -4.87 -15.90
CA VAL A 135 19.25 -4.15 -15.13
C VAL A 135 19.12 -4.51 -13.66
N THR A 136 20.24 -4.86 -13.02
CA THR A 136 20.33 -5.04 -11.57
C THR A 136 21.12 -3.89 -10.97
N LYS A 137 20.57 -3.25 -9.95
CA LYS A 137 21.19 -2.16 -9.19
C LYS A 137 21.46 -2.62 -7.77
N GLU A 138 22.30 -1.86 -7.05
CA GLU A 138 22.49 -2.04 -5.61
C GLU A 138 21.18 -1.87 -4.85
N GLY A 139 21.01 -2.59 -3.74
CA GLY A 139 19.77 -2.58 -2.98
C GLY A 139 19.36 -1.19 -2.45
N SER A 140 20.32 -0.28 -2.26
CA SER A 140 20.02 1.10 -1.84
C SER A 140 19.32 1.93 -2.93
N TYR A 141 19.46 1.55 -4.20
CA TYR A 141 18.90 2.29 -5.34
C TYR A 141 17.39 2.42 -5.27
N ILE A 142 16.69 1.46 -4.65
CA ILE A 142 15.23 1.53 -4.50
C ILE A 142 14.78 2.77 -3.72
N PHE A 143 15.58 3.21 -2.74
CA PHE A 143 15.28 4.41 -1.96
C PHE A 143 15.48 5.68 -2.77
N ASP A 144 16.50 5.70 -3.65
CA ASP A 144 16.74 6.83 -4.56
C ASP A 144 15.62 6.93 -5.59
N LEU A 145 15.23 5.79 -6.20
CA LEU A 145 14.13 5.70 -7.17
C LEU A 145 12.81 6.19 -6.56
N PHE A 146 12.47 5.74 -5.35
CA PHE A 146 11.26 6.18 -4.64
C PHE A 146 11.34 7.65 -4.22
N ALA A 147 12.51 8.15 -3.84
CA ALA A 147 12.69 9.55 -3.50
C ALA A 147 12.45 10.50 -4.68
N GLU A 148 12.74 10.10 -5.92
CA GLU A 148 12.39 10.87 -7.13
C GLU A 148 10.88 11.10 -7.25
N ALA A 149 10.09 10.12 -6.81
CA ALA A 149 8.64 10.19 -6.73
C ALA A 149 8.11 10.80 -5.42
N GLN A 150 8.97 11.40 -4.60
CA GLN A 150 8.64 11.94 -3.26
C GLN A 150 8.18 10.88 -2.25
N ILE A 151 8.47 9.61 -2.48
CA ILE A 151 8.21 8.51 -1.55
C ILE A 151 9.46 8.36 -0.66
N THR A 152 9.39 8.95 0.53
CA THR A 152 10.52 8.98 1.49
C THR A 152 10.05 8.51 2.87
N PHE A 153 10.98 8.25 3.78
CA PHE A 153 10.63 7.91 5.17
C PHE A 153 9.77 8.98 5.88
N GLN A 154 9.88 10.24 5.47
CA GLN A 154 9.10 11.35 6.07
C GLN A 154 7.70 11.45 5.48
N THR A 155 7.54 11.16 4.20
CA THR A 155 6.26 11.28 3.47
C THR A 155 5.45 9.98 3.47
N LYS A 156 6.09 8.83 3.71
CA LYS A 156 5.50 7.49 3.69
C LYS A 156 4.20 7.39 4.50
N SER A 157 4.19 7.84 5.76
CA SER A 157 3.01 7.69 6.63
C SER A 157 1.79 8.43 6.09
N SER A 158 1.97 9.69 5.68
CA SER A 158 0.89 10.50 5.11
C SER A 158 0.40 9.94 3.77
N LEU A 159 1.30 9.40 2.95
CA LEU A 159 0.95 8.74 1.70
C LEU A 159 0.12 7.46 1.92
N LEU A 160 0.51 6.62 2.88
CA LEU A 160 -0.23 5.40 3.22
C LEU A 160 -1.64 5.72 3.74
N GLU A 161 -1.77 6.69 4.65
CA GLU A 161 -3.08 7.14 5.16
C GLU A 161 -3.98 7.67 4.04
N SER A 162 -3.39 8.42 3.11
CA SER A 162 -4.07 8.93 1.92
C SER A 162 -4.57 7.82 1.00
N LEU A 163 -3.73 6.82 0.72
CA LEU A 163 -4.10 5.65 -0.08
C LEU A 163 -5.20 4.83 0.60
N GLU A 164 -5.14 4.65 1.92
CA GLU A 164 -6.16 3.93 2.68
C GLU A 164 -7.53 4.62 2.62
N GLN A 165 -7.58 5.94 2.73
CA GLN A 165 -8.82 6.71 2.58
C GLN A 165 -9.44 6.56 1.18
N ILE A 166 -8.62 6.61 0.12
CA ILE A 166 -9.06 6.38 -1.26
C ILE A 166 -9.62 4.96 -1.42
N LEU A 167 -8.90 3.95 -0.92
CA LEU A 167 -9.32 2.55 -0.99
C LEU A 167 -10.63 2.30 -0.24
N GLN A 168 -10.80 2.91 0.94
CA GLN A 168 -12.03 2.81 1.73
C GLN A 168 -13.21 3.46 1.01
N PHE A 169 -13.00 4.64 0.41
CA PHE A 169 -14.02 5.33 -0.37
C PHE A 169 -14.46 4.56 -1.60
N LEU A 170 -13.51 3.98 -2.35
CA LEU A 170 -13.80 3.15 -3.52
C LEU A 170 -14.53 1.85 -3.14
N SER A 171 -14.17 1.24 -2.01
CA SER A 171 -14.80 0.02 -1.51
C SER A 171 -16.25 0.24 -1.03
N GLY A 172 -16.56 1.43 -0.53
CA GLY A 172 -17.90 1.79 -0.05
C GLY A 172 -18.93 2.04 -1.16
N ARG A 173 -18.52 2.01 -2.44
CA ARG A 173 -19.38 2.37 -3.56
C ARG A 173 -20.09 1.19 -4.19
N THR A 174 -21.40 1.33 -4.34
CA THR A 174 -22.24 0.36 -5.04
C THR A 174 -22.37 0.75 -6.51
N GLY A 175 -21.95 -0.12 -7.44
CA GLY A 175 -22.33 -0.05 -8.86
C GLY A 175 -21.23 0.34 -9.85
N ILE A 176 -20.12 0.95 -9.42
CA ILE A 176 -18.93 1.17 -10.27
C ILE A 176 -17.84 0.22 -9.80
N PHE A 177 -17.49 -0.76 -10.61
CA PHE A 177 -16.34 -1.62 -10.34
C PHE A 177 -15.08 -0.87 -10.80
N VAL A 178 -14.34 -0.31 -9.84
CA VAL A 178 -13.02 0.27 -10.07
C VAL A 178 -11.97 -0.76 -9.70
N ASN A 179 -11.03 -1.03 -10.59
CA ASN A 179 -9.92 -1.91 -10.25
C ASN A 179 -8.96 -1.18 -9.29
N THR A 180 -8.94 -1.60 -8.02
CA THR A 180 -8.06 -1.03 -6.98
C THR A 180 -6.80 -1.87 -6.75
N SER A 181 -6.54 -2.91 -7.55
CA SER A 181 -5.41 -3.83 -7.35
C SER A 181 -4.06 -3.10 -7.31
N GLY A 182 -3.86 -2.13 -8.20
CA GLY A 182 -2.65 -1.31 -8.25
C GLY A 182 -2.43 -0.48 -6.98
N LEU A 183 -3.49 0.15 -6.46
CA LEU A 183 -3.41 0.94 -5.22
C LEU A 183 -3.10 0.07 -4.00
N HIS A 184 -3.73 -1.10 -3.89
CA HIS A 184 -3.42 -2.05 -2.82
C HIS A 184 -1.95 -2.49 -2.90
N LYS A 185 -1.49 -2.85 -4.09
CA LYS A 185 -0.12 -3.29 -4.31
C LYS A 185 0.90 -2.20 -3.99
N LEU A 186 0.63 -0.96 -4.38
CA LEU A 186 1.49 0.16 -4.03
C LEU A 186 1.54 0.42 -2.52
N SER A 187 0.39 0.37 -1.85
CA SER A 187 0.33 0.48 -0.38
C SER A 187 1.16 -0.63 0.29
N ASP A 188 1.07 -1.85 -0.24
CA ASP A 188 1.82 -2.99 0.25
C ASP A 188 3.34 -2.85 0.07
N ILE A 189 3.79 -2.30 -1.07
CA ILE A 189 5.20 -2.04 -1.37
C ILE A 189 5.79 -0.94 -0.47
N ILE A 190 4.99 0.07 -0.16
CA ILE A 190 5.44 1.22 0.64
C ILE A 190 5.51 0.90 2.14
N GLN A 191 4.73 -0.07 2.64
CA GLN A 191 4.51 -0.37 4.08
C GLN A 191 5.77 -0.80 4.85
#